data_AF-A0A384I095-F1
#
_entry.id   AF-A0A384I095-F1
#
_cell.length_a   1.000
_cell.length_b   1.000
_cell.length_c   1.000
_cell.angle_alpha   90.00
_cell.angle_beta   90.00
_cell.angle_gamma   90.00
#
_symmetry.space_group_name_H-M   'P 1'
#
loop_
_entity.id
_entity.type
_entity.pdbx_description
1 polymer ?
#
loop_
_entity_poly.entity_id
_entity_poly.type
_entity_poly.pdbx_seq_one_letter_code
_entity_poly.pdbx_strand_id
1 'polypeptide(L)'
;MAETGTERDDEHDARSADRRGGPGHTVLVAVALAVPVTKVAYTVGGGAAARDVFVGMEPANWPDVLIGMVLTDPLLASVLAVVVSRVVFALFAARGAIPVQGGFLRALQRVALTAVSPAAMGVVVAGFFGPWWGLGTALAAYALRKGVVVEYRTGRRHPHAHPGHRRTPASGSHREARRYRPSPALRRAAALEQWAALVLTTVVLPVLFFVAALDGRAWTSIVRCQVTAGTQTASYRLIELSRKGNGIVGWNLDTDEITNGDACTGEESLYVREPWWRR
;
A
#
# COMPACT_ATOMS: atom_id res chain seq x y z
N MET A 1 11.04 40.82 -23.87
CA MET A 1 12.11 40.05 -23.21
C MET A 1 11.88 40.14 -21.70
N ALA A 2 10.91 39.40 -21.16
CA ALA A 2 10.58 39.32 -19.74
C ALA A 2 9.48 38.27 -19.51
N GLU A 3 9.80 36.97 -19.60
CA GLU A 3 8.85 35.88 -19.26
C GLU A 3 9.52 34.66 -18.62
N THR A 4 10.86 34.64 -18.50
CA THR A 4 11.62 33.46 -18.03
C THR A 4 11.90 33.44 -16.52
N GLY A 5 11.44 34.45 -15.76
CA GLY A 5 11.66 34.56 -14.32
C GLY A 5 10.63 33.77 -13.52
N THR A 6 9.35 33.97 -13.84
CA THR A 6 8.21 33.40 -13.09
C THR A 6 8.14 31.87 -13.20
N GLU A 7 8.38 31.30 -14.38
CA GLU A 7 8.36 29.83 -14.58
C GLU A 7 9.44 29.10 -13.78
N ARG A 8 10.59 29.73 -13.50
CA ARG A 8 11.68 29.10 -12.74
C ARG A 8 11.40 29.10 -11.24
N ASP A 9 10.78 30.15 -10.73
CA ASP A 9 10.42 30.24 -9.32
C ASP A 9 9.24 29.29 -9.01
N ASP A 10 8.25 29.19 -9.90
CA ASP A 10 7.14 28.23 -9.78
C ASP A 10 7.62 26.76 -9.81
N GLU A 11 8.60 26.43 -10.66
CA GLU A 11 9.17 25.07 -10.71
C GLU A 11 10.00 24.74 -9.46
N HIS A 12 10.65 25.75 -8.87
CA HIS A 12 11.48 25.58 -7.68
C HIS A 12 10.62 25.45 -6.41
N ASP A 13 9.51 26.19 -6.36
CA ASP A 13 8.51 26.11 -5.28
C ASP A 13 7.65 24.84 -5.37
N ALA A 14 7.27 24.40 -6.57
CA ALA A 14 6.61 23.10 -6.74
C ALA A 14 7.52 21.93 -6.29
N ARG A 15 8.82 21.98 -6.62
CA ARG A 15 9.81 20.97 -6.18
C ARG A 15 10.12 21.05 -4.68
N SER A 16 10.01 22.22 -4.07
CA SER A 16 10.24 22.41 -2.63
C SER A 16 9.04 21.93 -1.81
N ALA A 17 7.82 22.18 -2.28
CA ALA A 17 6.57 21.65 -1.72
C ALA A 17 6.51 20.11 -1.80
N ASP A 18 6.96 19.52 -2.92
CA ASP A 18 6.97 18.07 -3.10
C ASP A 18 7.98 17.38 -2.15
N ARG A 19 9.11 18.03 -1.82
CA ARG A 19 10.11 17.54 -0.85
C ARG A 19 9.70 17.69 0.61
N ARG A 20 8.76 18.59 0.92
CA ARG A 20 8.21 18.79 2.28
C ARG A 20 6.97 17.95 2.57
N GLY A 21 6.59 17.07 1.64
CA GLY A 21 5.37 16.27 1.70
C GLY A 21 4.26 16.96 0.93
N GLY A 22 4.22 16.72 -0.38
CA GLY A 22 3.14 17.23 -1.24
C GLY A 22 1.75 16.76 -0.79
N PRO A 23 0.66 17.34 -1.33
CA PRO A 23 -0.72 17.07 -0.92
C PRO A 23 -1.13 15.58 -0.97
N GLY A 24 -0.42 14.74 -1.74
CA GLY A 24 -0.62 13.29 -1.71
C GLY A 24 -0.26 12.64 -0.36
N HIS A 25 0.75 13.15 0.35
CA HIS A 25 1.16 12.61 1.66
C HIS A 25 0.12 12.93 2.74
N THR A 26 -0.45 14.13 2.73
CA THR A 26 -1.48 14.51 3.70
C THR A 26 -2.76 13.69 3.50
N VAL A 27 -3.16 13.45 2.25
CA VAL A 27 -4.30 12.58 1.92
C VAL A 27 -4.03 11.14 2.35
N LEU A 28 -2.83 10.59 2.09
CA LEU A 28 -2.49 9.22 2.51
C LEU A 28 -2.50 9.07 4.03
N VAL A 29 -1.95 10.04 4.77
CA VAL A 29 -1.99 10.04 6.24
C VAL A 29 -3.44 10.15 6.73
N ALA A 30 -4.24 11.03 6.12
CA ALA A 30 -5.65 11.16 6.47
C ALA A 30 -6.42 9.86 6.26
N VAL A 31 -6.21 9.17 5.13
CA VAL A 31 -6.82 7.87 4.84
C VAL A 31 -6.33 6.81 5.82
N ALA A 32 -5.02 6.75 6.10
CA ALA A 32 -4.44 5.78 7.03
C ALA A 32 -4.99 5.92 8.46
N LEU A 33 -5.42 7.13 8.85
CA LEU A 33 -6.06 7.39 10.14
C LEU A 33 -7.58 7.20 10.10
N ALA A 34 -8.25 7.62 9.03
CA ALA A 34 -9.70 7.55 8.91
C ALA A 34 -10.21 6.11 8.76
N VAL A 35 -9.47 5.26 8.04
CA VAL A 35 -9.88 3.89 7.75
C VAL A 35 -9.99 3.02 9.02
N PRO A 36 -8.99 2.96 9.92
CA PRO A 36 -9.11 2.22 11.18
C PRO A 36 -10.27 2.71 12.04
N VAL A 37 -10.43 4.03 12.16
CA VAL A 37 -11.53 4.64 12.92
C VAL A 37 -12.88 4.23 12.33
N THR A 38 -13.00 4.24 11.00
CA THR A 38 -14.21 3.80 10.29
C THR A 38 -14.49 2.32 10.53
N LYS A 39 -13.47 1.45 10.44
CA LYS A 39 -13.60 0.01 10.69
C LYS A 39 -14.10 -0.27 12.10
N VAL A 40 -13.48 0.34 13.11
CA VAL A 40 -13.87 0.20 14.51
C VAL A 40 -15.28 0.74 14.74
N ALA A 41 -15.57 1.97 14.30
CA ALA A 41 -16.89 2.58 14.49
C ALA A 41 -18.01 1.80 13.79
N TYR A 42 -17.77 1.20 12.63
CA TYR A 42 -18.77 0.40 11.94
C TYR A 42 -19.06 -0.93 12.65
N THR A 43 -18.02 -1.56 13.20
CA THR A 43 -18.10 -2.90 13.82
C THR A 43 -18.67 -2.86 15.24
N VAL A 44 -18.20 -1.94 16.09
CA VAL A 44 -18.60 -1.85 17.50
C VAL A 44 -19.62 -0.73 17.79
N GLY A 45 -19.83 0.16 16.83
CA GLY A 45 -20.63 1.37 17.02
C GLY A 45 -19.79 2.64 17.18
N GLY A 46 -20.37 3.79 16.86
CA GLY A 46 -19.70 5.09 16.97
C GLY A 46 -19.69 5.64 18.41
N GLY A 47 -19.07 6.81 18.59
CA GLY A 47 -19.11 7.54 19.86
C GLY A 47 -18.30 6.85 20.97
N ALA A 48 -18.96 6.58 22.10
CA ALA A 48 -18.31 5.99 23.29
C ALA A 48 -17.75 4.60 23.02
N ALA A 49 -18.49 3.73 22.32
CA ALA A 49 -18.04 2.37 21.99
C ALA A 49 -16.70 2.35 21.23
N ALA A 50 -16.59 3.13 20.14
CA ALA A 50 -15.34 3.24 19.39
C ALA A 50 -14.19 3.79 20.26
N ARG A 51 -14.47 4.81 21.07
CA ARG A 51 -13.47 5.38 22.00
C ARG A 51 -12.96 4.32 22.97
N ASP A 52 -13.86 3.57 23.59
CA ASP A 52 -13.53 2.56 24.57
C ASP A 52 -12.67 1.47 23.93
N VAL A 53 -13.03 0.99 22.73
CA VAL A 53 -12.22 0.04 21.97
C VAL A 53 -10.82 0.58 21.66
N PHE A 54 -10.68 1.82 21.22
CA PHE A 54 -9.36 2.41 20.97
C PHE A 54 -8.49 2.52 22.22
N VAL A 55 -9.10 2.82 23.37
CA VAL A 55 -8.40 2.83 24.65
C VAL A 55 -8.04 1.40 25.09
N GLY A 56 -8.97 0.46 24.92
CA GLY A 56 -8.82 -0.94 25.33
C GLY A 56 -7.82 -1.75 24.50
N MET A 57 -7.66 -1.43 23.21
CA MET A 57 -6.62 -2.04 22.36
C MET A 57 -5.20 -1.65 22.81
N GLU A 58 -5.03 -0.55 23.55
CA GLU A 58 -3.74 0.11 23.78
C GLU A 58 -3.11 0.64 22.46
N PRO A 59 -2.34 1.75 22.49
CA PRO A 59 -1.80 2.37 21.27
C PRO A 59 -0.93 1.44 20.40
N ALA A 60 -0.33 0.42 21.01
CA ALA A 60 0.54 -0.54 20.33
C ALA A 60 -0.20 -1.47 19.36
N ASN A 61 -1.47 -1.79 19.64
CA ASN A 61 -2.24 -2.76 18.84
C ASN A 61 -3.16 -2.07 17.81
N TRP A 62 -3.14 -0.73 17.72
CA TRP A 62 -3.91 0.00 16.71
C TRP A 62 -3.56 -0.39 15.26
N PRO A 63 -2.28 -0.66 14.90
CA PRO A 63 -1.93 -1.14 13.57
C PRO A 63 -2.62 -2.46 13.19
N ASP A 64 -3.01 -3.27 14.18
CA ASP A 64 -3.65 -4.57 13.95
C ASP A 64 -5.00 -4.43 13.25
N VAL A 65 -5.65 -3.26 13.35
CA VAL A 65 -6.88 -2.98 12.59
C VAL A 65 -6.60 -3.02 11.09
N LEU A 66 -5.54 -2.34 10.61
CA LEU A 66 -5.17 -2.35 9.20
C LEU A 66 -4.62 -3.69 8.75
N ILE A 67 -3.79 -4.31 9.59
CA ILE A 67 -3.22 -5.64 9.30
C ILE A 67 -4.35 -6.64 9.16
N GLY A 68 -5.30 -6.65 10.09
CA GLY A 68 -6.48 -7.49 10.07
C GLY A 68 -7.35 -7.33 8.83
N MET A 69 -7.60 -6.09 8.39
CA MET A 69 -8.30 -5.82 7.14
C MET A 69 -7.56 -6.40 5.93
N VAL A 70 -6.24 -6.23 5.88
CA VAL A 70 -5.41 -6.78 4.80
C VAL A 70 -5.37 -8.31 4.85
N LEU A 71 -5.37 -8.93 6.02
CA LEU A 71 -5.32 -10.39 6.18
C LEU A 71 -6.66 -11.08 5.90
N THR A 72 -7.76 -10.34 5.90
CA THR A 72 -9.12 -10.90 5.72
C THR A 72 -9.71 -10.62 4.34
N ASP A 73 -9.13 -9.70 3.57
CA ASP A 73 -9.57 -9.38 2.20
C ASP A 73 -8.44 -9.64 1.17
N PRO A 74 -8.58 -10.68 0.32
CA PRO A 74 -7.56 -11.03 -0.65
C PRO A 74 -7.36 -9.96 -1.73
N LEU A 75 -8.43 -9.26 -2.13
CA LEU A 75 -8.37 -8.24 -3.18
C LEU A 75 -7.63 -7.00 -2.67
N LEU A 76 -7.97 -6.55 -1.46
CA LEU A 76 -7.25 -5.46 -0.78
C LEU A 76 -5.77 -5.79 -0.63
N ALA A 77 -5.44 -6.99 -0.14
CA ALA A 77 -4.07 -7.46 0.01
C ALA A 77 -3.30 -7.45 -1.32
N SER A 78 -3.89 -8.01 -2.38
CA SER A 78 -3.30 -8.05 -3.72
C SER A 78 -3.03 -6.66 -4.27
N VAL A 79 -4.01 -5.75 -4.21
CA VAL A 79 -3.85 -4.37 -4.71
C VAL A 79 -2.79 -3.62 -3.91
N LEU A 80 -2.82 -3.72 -2.58
CA LEU A 80 -1.81 -3.11 -1.71
C LEU A 80 -0.41 -3.64 -2.03
N ALA A 81 -0.26 -4.96 -2.20
CA ALA A 81 1.01 -5.60 -2.54
C ALA A 81 1.56 -5.10 -3.89
N VAL A 82 0.69 -4.91 -4.89
CA VAL A 82 1.05 -4.31 -6.18
C VAL A 82 1.54 -2.87 -6.02
N VAL A 83 0.80 -2.04 -5.25
CA VAL A 83 1.16 -0.64 -5.00
C VAL A 83 2.48 -0.53 -4.24
N VAL A 84 2.66 -1.29 -3.15
CA VAL A 84 3.90 -1.32 -2.36
C VAL A 84 5.07 -1.79 -3.22
N SER A 85 4.89 -2.86 -4.00
CA SER A 85 5.90 -3.33 -4.95
C SER A 85 6.34 -2.21 -5.90
N ARG A 86 5.40 -1.43 -6.43
CA ARG A 86 5.71 -0.29 -7.32
C ARG A 86 6.46 0.84 -6.57
N VAL A 87 5.96 1.27 -5.42
CA VAL A 87 6.54 2.38 -4.64
C VAL A 87 7.98 2.04 -4.24
N VAL A 88 8.21 0.84 -3.72
CA VAL A 88 9.54 0.35 -3.36
C VAL A 88 10.48 0.40 -4.57
N PHE A 89 10.03 -0.07 -5.73
CA PHE A 89 10.82 0.00 -6.97
C PHE A 89 11.13 1.45 -7.37
N ALA A 90 10.14 2.34 -7.34
CA ALA A 90 10.32 3.75 -7.68
C ALA A 90 11.33 4.44 -6.75
N LEU A 91 11.27 4.14 -5.43
CA LEU A 91 12.22 4.64 -4.43
C LEU A 91 13.65 4.15 -4.71
N PHE A 92 13.85 2.86 -4.98
CA PHE A 92 15.17 2.33 -5.34
C PHE A 92 15.68 2.88 -6.67
N ALA A 93 14.79 3.04 -7.65
CA ALA A 93 15.12 3.66 -8.93
C ALA A 93 15.52 5.14 -8.78
N ALA A 94 14.87 5.88 -7.88
CA ALA A 94 15.21 7.28 -7.58
C ALA A 94 16.55 7.40 -6.85
N ARG A 95 16.90 6.44 -5.99
CA ARG A 95 18.17 6.37 -5.25
C ARG A 95 19.36 5.87 -6.09
N GLY A 96 19.19 5.68 -7.39
CA GLY A 96 20.28 5.29 -8.30
C GLY A 96 20.74 3.83 -8.18
N ALA A 97 20.00 2.98 -7.48
CA ALA A 97 20.36 1.57 -7.25
C ALA A 97 20.20 0.68 -8.51
N ILE A 98 19.74 1.24 -9.63
CA ILE A 98 19.53 0.51 -10.90
C ILE A 98 20.65 0.89 -11.88
N PRO A 99 21.64 0.00 -12.14
CA PRO A 99 22.75 0.30 -13.03
C PRO A 99 22.26 0.53 -14.48
N VAL A 100 22.57 1.69 -15.05
CA VAL A 100 22.03 2.11 -16.36
C VAL A 100 22.86 1.56 -17.54
N GLN A 101 24.13 1.20 -17.32
CA GLN A 101 25.06 0.69 -18.35
C GLN A 101 25.83 -0.59 -17.95
N GLY A 102 26.00 -1.49 -18.93
CA GLY A 102 26.89 -2.66 -18.87
C GLY A 102 26.30 -3.95 -19.44
N GLY A 103 27.19 -4.91 -19.75
CA GLY A 103 26.95 -6.13 -20.52
C GLY A 103 25.93 -7.13 -19.93
N PHE A 104 25.82 -8.29 -20.59
CA PHE A 104 24.77 -9.31 -20.35
C PHE A 104 24.50 -9.62 -18.87
N LEU A 105 25.54 -9.76 -18.04
CA LEU A 105 25.39 -10.03 -16.60
C LEU A 105 24.66 -8.92 -15.83
N ARG A 106 24.89 -7.64 -16.16
CA ARG A 106 24.18 -6.51 -15.55
C ARG A 106 22.77 -6.33 -16.11
N ALA A 107 22.49 -6.85 -17.31
CA ALA A 107 21.12 -6.96 -17.82
C ALA A 107 20.35 -8.04 -17.06
N LEU A 108 20.97 -9.20 -16.82
CA LEU A 108 20.40 -10.29 -16.02
C LEU A 108 20.12 -9.85 -14.58
N GLN A 109 21.06 -9.15 -13.94
CA GLN A 109 20.90 -8.59 -12.59
C GLN A 109 19.74 -7.58 -12.51
N ARG A 110 19.56 -6.75 -13.55
CA ARG A 110 18.39 -5.85 -13.64
C ARG A 110 17.08 -6.61 -13.78
N VAL A 111 17.03 -7.61 -14.65
CA VAL A 111 15.84 -8.45 -14.82
C VAL A 111 15.50 -9.16 -13.50
N ALA A 112 16.50 -9.71 -12.81
CA ALA A 112 16.34 -10.31 -11.49
C ALA A 112 15.78 -9.29 -10.48
N LEU A 113 16.38 -8.11 -10.34
CA LEU A 113 15.90 -7.07 -9.42
C LEU A 113 14.48 -6.58 -9.75
N THR A 114 14.11 -6.53 -11.04
CA THR A 114 12.75 -6.14 -11.45
C THR A 114 11.70 -7.22 -11.14
N ALA A 115 12.09 -8.50 -11.07
CA ALA A 115 11.18 -9.62 -10.85
C ALA A 115 11.10 -10.07 -9.37
N VAL A 116 12.13 -9.82 -8.57
CA VAL A 116 12.20 -10.27 -7.18
C VAL A 116 11.10 -9.67 -6.32
N SER A 117 10.84 -8.36 -6.37
CA SER A 117 9.79 -7.79 -5.49
C SER A 117 8.36 -8.25 -5.85
N PRO A 118 7.94 -8.33 -7.14
CA PRO A 118 6.65 -8.89 -7.52
C PRO A 118 6.52 -10.35 -7.10
N ALA A 119 7.58 -11.15 -7.28
CA ALA A 119 7.58 -12.53 -6.85
C ALA A 119 7.45 -12.64 -5.32
N ALA A 120 8.22 -11.87 -4.56
CA ALA A 120 8.14 -11.85 -3.09
C ALA A 120 6.74 -11.46 -2.60
N MET A 121 6.15 -10.41 -3.18
CA MET A 121 4.79 -9.99 -2.85
C MET A 121 3.74 -11.05 -3.23
N GLY A 122 3.93 -11.72 -4.37
CA GLY A 122 3.09 -12.85 -4.78
C GLY A 122 3.19 -14.03 -3.82
N VAL A 123 4.38 -14.34 -3.30
CA VAL A 123 4.58 -15.40 -2.29
C VAL A 123 3.87 -15.04 -0.98
N VAL A 124 3.97 -13.79 -0.53
CA VAL A 124 3.25 -13.31 0.66
C VAL A 124 1.74 -13.49 0.48
N VAL A 125 1.17 -12.99 -0.62
CA VAL A 125 -0.27 -13.15 -0.91
C VAL A 125 -0.65 -14.62 -1.07
N ALA A 126 0.19 -15.45 -1.69
CA ALA A 126 -0.06 -16.89 -1.81
C ALA A 126 -0.14 -17.59 -0.45
N GLY A 127 0.69 -17.19 0.50
CA GLY A 127 0.72 -17.76 1.84
C GLY A 127 -0.59 -17.54 2.61
N PHE A 128 -1.23 -16.38 2.43
CA PHE A 128 -2.48 -16.05 3.13
C PHE A 128 -3.74 -16.46 2.37
N PHE A 129 -3.77 -16.32 1.04
CA PHE A 129 -4.99 -16.42 0.24
C PHE A 129 -4.96 -17.52 -0.83
N GLY A 130 -3.85 -18.27 -0.91
CA GLY A 130 -3.69 -19.37 -1.84
C GLY A 130 -2.99 -19.00 -3.15
N PRO A 131 -2.53 -20.01 -3.90
CA PRO A 131 -1.56 -19.85 -4.98
C PRO A 131 -2.05 -18.99 -6.14
N TRP A 132 -3.35 -19.01 -6.46
CA TRP A 132 -3.90 -18.25 -7.57
C TRP A 132 -3.91 -16.74 -7.31
N TRP A 133 -4.22 -16.31 -6.09
CA TRP A 133 -4.13 -14.90 -5.69
C TRP A 133 -2.69 -14.41 -5.71
N GLY A 134 -1.76 -15.22 -5.21
CA GLY A 134 -0.33 -14.90 -5.28
C GLY A 134 0.19 -14.79 -6.71
N LEU A 135 -0.18 -15.72 -7.58
CA LEU A 135 0.20 -15.68 -9.00
C LEU A 135 -0.38 -14.45 -9.70
N GLY A 136 -1.67 -14.16 -9.50
CA GLY A 136 -2.32 -12.97 -10.06
C GLY A 136 -1.65 -11.68 -9.61
N THR A 137 -1.31 -11.58 -8.32
CA THR A 137 -0.61 -10.43 -7.73
C THR A 137 0.79 -10.26 -8.33
N ALA A 138 1.58 -11.34 -8.42
CA ALA A 138 2.91 -11.30 -9.00
C ALA A 138 2.87 -10.87 -10.47
N LEU A 139 1.94 -11.41 -11.25
CA LEU A 139 1.76 -11.07 -12.65
C LEU A 139 1.30 -9.62 -12.84
N ALA A 140 0.33 -9.15 -12.05
CA ALA A 140 -0.13 -7.76 -12.09
C ALA A 140 0.99 -6.77 -11.72
N ALA A 141 1.71 -7.03 -10.62
CA ALA A 141 2.85 -6.23 -10.20
C ALA A 141 3.98 -6.26 -11.24
N TYR A 142 4.23 -7.40 -11.87
CA TYR A 142 5.22 -7.54 -12.92
C TYR A 142 4.80 -6.83 -14.22
N ALA A 143 3.53 -6.89 -14.61
CA ALA A 143 2.98 -6.21 -15.78
C ALA A 143 3.08 -4.69 -15.64
N LEU A 144 2.70 -4.15 -14.48
CA LEU A 144 2.86 -2.73 -14.14
C LEU A 144 4.33 -2.27 -14.08
N ARG A 145 5.28 -3.22 -13.97
CA ARG A 145 6.73 -2.94 -14.10
C ARG A 145 7.26 -3.13 -15.52
N LYS A 146 6.65 -4.01 -16.33
CA LYS A 146 7.08 -4.28 -17.72
C LYS A 146 6.76 -3.13 -18.68
N GLY A 147 5.77 -2.31 -18.38
CA GLY A 147 5.56 -1.01 -19.07
C GLY A 147 6.82 -0.12 -19.04
N VAL A 148 7.65 -0.27 -18.00
CA VAL A 148 8.91 0.47 -17.75
C VAL A 148 10.14 -0.12 -18.46
N VAL A 149 10.20 -1.44 -18.72
CA VAL A 149 11.40 -2.06 -19.32
C VAL A 149 11.58 -1.63 -20.78
N VAL A 150 10.49 -1.22 -21.44
CA VAL A 150 10.63 -0.59 -22.75
C VAL A 150 11.27 0.80 -22.62
N GLU A 151 10.93 1.59 -21.59
CA GLU A 151 11.46 2.94 -21.37
C GLU A 151 12.96 2.97 -21.04
N TYR A 152 13.50 1.99 -20.31
CA TYR A 152 14.95 1.90 -20.06
C TYR A 152 15.78 1.57 -21.31
N ARG A 153 15.19 0.95 -22.33
CA ARG A 153 15.80 0.81 -23.66
C ARG A 153 15.77 2.11 -24.47
N THR A 154 15.02 3.12 -24.02
CA THR A 154 14.80 4.39 -24.75
C THR A 154 15.55 5.60 -24.16
N GLY A 155 16.39 5.41 -23.14
CA GLY A 155 17.44 6.38 -22.78
C GLY A 155 16.97 7.72 -22.22
N ARG A 156 15.97 7.74 -21.32
CA ARG A 156 15.47 9.00 -20.72
C ARG A 156 15.91 9.31 -19.29
N ARG A 157 17.07 8.80 -18.86
CA ARG A 157 17.83 9.37 -17.73
C ARG A 157 19.28 9.56 -18.14
N HIS A 158 19.54 10.65 -18.85
CA HIS A 158 20.86 11.29 -18.78
C HIS A 158 20.79 12.31 -17.64
N PRO A 159 21.71 12.26 -16.66
CA PRO A 159 21.95 13.40 -15.79
C PRO A 159 22.29 14.57 -16.72
N HIS A 160 21.63 15.71 -16.53
CA HIS A 160 21.94 16.92 -17.26
C HIS A 160 23.42 17.26 -17.11
N ALA A 161 24.20 17.04 -18.17
CA ALA A 161 25.55 17.54 -18.27
C ALA A 161 25.49 19.07 -18.12
N HIS A 162 26.26 19.59 -17.16
CA HIS A 162 26.39 21.01 -16.92
C HIS A 162 26.81 21.74 -18.21
N PRO A 163 26.13 22.83 -18.62
CA PRO A 163 26.58 23.65 -19.72
C PRO A 163 27.68 24.58 -19.20
N GLY A 164 28.93 24.15 -19.29
CA GLY A 164 30.01 25.02 -18.85
C GLY A 164 31.40 24.43 -18.97
N HIS A 165 31.92 24.25 -20.19
CA HIS A 165 33.25 24.75 -20.54
C HIS A 165 33.57 24.63 -22.04
N ARG A 166 34.28 25.64 -22.51
CA ARG A 166 34.68 25.97 -23.89
C ARG A 166 35.89 25.11 -24.33
N ARG A 167 36.01 24.90 -25.66
CA ARG A 167 37.16 24.40 -26.48
C ARG A 167 37.24 22.87 -26.58
N THR A 168 37.33 22.21 -27.75
CA THR A 168 37.94 22.51 -29.07
C THR A 168 37.23 21.70 -30.19
N PRO A 169 37.28 22.11 -31.48
CA PRO A 169 36.74 21.31 -32.58
C PRO A 169 37.83 20.38 -33.12
N ALA A 170 37.78 19.10 -32.75
CA ALA A 170 38.54 18.06 -33.43
C ALA A 170 37.59 17.26 -34.33
N SER A 171 37.85 17.36 -35.63
CA SER A 171 37.26 16.59 -36.71
C SER A 171 37.25 15.09 -36.43
N GLY A 172 36.08 14.45 -36.55
CA GLY A 172 35.98 12.99 -36.50
C GLY A 172 34.54 12.49 -36.54
N SER A 173 34.16 11.94 -37.69
CA SER A 173 32.99 11.07 -37.94
C SER A 173 31.57 11.56 -37.57
N HIS A 174 30.96 12.22 -38.55
CA HIS A 174 29.52 12.08 -38.80
C HIS A 174 29.16 10.61 -39.07
N ARG A 175 28.81 9.83 -38.03
CA ARG A 175 27.99 8.62 -38.17
C ARG A 175 27.23 8.33 -36.88
N GLU A 176 25.94 8.68 -36.92
CA GLU A 176 24.85 8.09 -36.14
C GLU A 176 24.96 8.12 -34.61
N ALA A 177 24.95 9.32 -34.03
CA ALA A 177 24.16 9.52 -32.82
C ALA A 177 22.67 9.41 -33.22
N ARG A 178 22.17 8.19 -33.45
CA ARG A 178 20.75 7.90 -33.59
C ARG A 178 20.07 8.42 -32.34
N ARG A 179 19.52 9.63 -32.41
CA ARG A 179 18.49 10.11 -31.48
C ARG A 179 17.34 9.11 -31.58
N TYR A 180 17.39 8.10 -30.73
CA TYR A 180 16.30 7.16 -30.55
C TYR A 180 15.08 7.99 -30.12
N ARG A 181 14.17 8.26 -31.05
CA ARG A 181 12.85 8.84 -30.74
C ARG A 181 11.96 7.65 -30.36
N PRO A 182 11.48 7.55 -29.11
CA PRO A 182 10.55 6.50 -28.74
C PRO A 182 9.29 6.61 -29.61
N SER A 183 8.85 5.47 -30.14
CA SER A 183 7.66 5.37 -31.00
C SER A 183 6.41 5.83 -30.23
N PRO A 184 5.40 6.39 -30.92
CA PRO A 184 4.20 6.93 -30.28
C PRO A 184 3.42 5.89 -29.45
N ALA A 185 3.46 4.62 -29.84
CA ALA A 185 2.85 3.52 -29.08
C ALA A 185 3.47 3.34 -27.68
N LEU A 186 4.78 3.56 -27.55
CA LEU A 186 5.50 3.39 -26.28
C LEU A 186 5.22 4.53 -25.30
N ARG A 187 5.03 5.76 -25.80
CA ARG A 187 4.61 6.89 -24.96
C ARG A 187 3.19 6.71 -24.44
N ARG A 188 2.30 6.17 -25.27
CA ARG A 188 0.93 5.83 -24.86
C ARG A 188 0.94 4.75 -23.78
N ALA A 189 1.78 3.73 -23.93
CA ALA A 189 1.92 2.67 -22.92
C ALA A 189 2.42 3.21 -21.56
N ALA A 190 3.43 4.09 -21.56
CA ALA A 190 3.94 4.70 -20.32
C ALA A 190 2.91 5.63 -19.66
N ALA A 191 2.19 6.42 -20.45
CA ALA A 191 1.10 7.26 -19.95
C ALA A 191 -0.03 6.41 -19.34
N LEU A 192 -0.40 5.30 -19.99
CA LEU A 192 -1.39 4.36 -19.48
C LEU A 192 -0.92 3.69 -18.19
N GLU A 193 0.35 3.33 -18.07
CA GLU A 193 0.90 2.75 -16.84
C GLU A 193 0.88 3.74 -15.68
N GLN A 194 1.32 4.98 -15.91
CA GLN A 194 1.30 6.02 -14.89
C GLN A 194 -0.12 6.36 -14.46
N TRP A 195 -1.06 6.39 -15.42
CA TRP A 195 -2.48 6.57 -15.15
C TRP A 195 -3.06 5.39 -14.36
N ALA A 196 -2.78 4.15 -14.77
CA ALA A 196 -3.25 2.95 -14.09
C ALA A 196 -2.71 2.88 -12.64
N ALA A 197 -1.43 3.19 -12.45
CA ALA A 197 -0.85 3.24 -11.13
C ALA A 197 -1.42 4.35 -10.25
N LEU A 198 -1.70 5.52 -10.85
CA LEU A 198 -2.35 6.63 -10.17
C LEU A 198 -3.75 6.23 -9.75
N VAL A 199 -4.58 5.71 -10.66
CA VAL A 199 -5.93 5.20 -10.37
C VAL A 199 -5.89 4.12 -9.29
N LEU A 200 -4.95 3.17 -9.37
CA LEU A 200 -4.82 2.11 -8.39
C LEU A 200 -4.54 2.66 -6.98
N THR A 201 -3.68 3.68 -6.88
CA THR A 201 -3.22 4.23 -5.60
C THR A 201 -4.18 5.28 -5.04
N THR A 202 -4.75 6.15 -5.88
CA THR A 202 -5.56 7.30 -5.44
C THR A 202 -7.05 7.02 -5.43
N VAL A 203 -7.53 5.98 -6.14
CA VAL A 203 -8.95 5.65 -6.22
C VAL A 203 -9.21 4.24 -5.71
N VAL A 204 -8.62 3.22 -6.37
CA VAL A 204 -8.96 1.82 -6.10
C VAL A 204 -8.58 1.42 -4.67
N LEU A 205 -7.35 1.71 -4.25
CA LEU A 205 -6.87 1.33 -2.93
C LEU A 205 -7.67 1.99 -1.79
N PRO A 206 -7.92 3.32 -1.78
CA PRO A 206 -8.81 3.94 -0.79
C PRO A 206 -10.22 3.33 -0.79
N VAL A 207 -10.82 3.12 -1.96
CA VAL A 207 -12.15 2.51 -2.06
C VAL A 207 -12.16 1.10 -1.45
N LEU A 208 -11.17 0.27 -1.76
CA LEU A 208 -11.07 -1.08 -1.18
C LEU A 208 -10.90 -1.04 0.34
N PHE A 209 -10.11 -0.11 0.86
CA PHE A 209 -9.99 0.08 2.31
C PHE A 209 -11.33 0.46 2.94
N PHE A 210 -12.10 1.37 2.35
CA PHE A 210 -13.43 1.73 2.88
C PHE A 210 -14.44 0.58 2.74
N VAL A 211 -14.43 -0.17 1.64
CA VAL A 211 -15.28 -1.35 1.48
C VAL A 211 -14.95 -2.39 2.55
N ALA A 212 -13.68 -2.68 2.79
CA ALA A 212 -13.23 -3.59 3.84
C ALA A 212 -13.48 -3.02 5.26
N ALA A 213 -13.53 -1.69 5.42
CA ALA A 213 -13.89 -1.05 6.68
C ALA A 213 -15.38 -1.25 7.03
N LEU A 214 -16.23 -1.38 6.02
CA LEU A 214 -17.68 -1.41 6.14
C LEU A 214 -18.27 -2.80 5.85
N ASP A 215 -17.44 -3.84 5.86
CA ASP A 215 -17.81 -5.23 5.53
C ASP A 215 -18.55 -5.99 6.64
N GLY A 216 -18.64 -5.39 7.84
CA GLY A 216 -19.29 -5.98 9.00
C GLY A 216 -18.47 -7.06 9.71
N ARG A 217 -17.23 -7.32 9.27
CA ARG A 217 -16.30 -8.25 9.95
C ARG A 217 -15.46 -7.52 10.99
N ALA A 218 -15.13 -8.19 12.09
CA ALA A 218 -14.08 -7.75 13.00
C ALA A 218 -12.72 -7.72 12.28
N TRP A 219 -11.83 -6.84 12.73
CA TRP A 219 -10.45 -6.78 12.22
C TRP A 219 -9.56 -7.87 12.82
N THR A 220 -9.99 -8.49 13.91
CA THR A 220 -9.25 -9.49 14.68
C THR A 220 -10.18 -10.66 15.03
N SER A 221 -9.63 -11.69 15.68
CA SER A 221 -10.38 -12.86 16.12
C SER A 221 -11.59 -12.49 16.96
N ILE A 222 -12.70 -13.18 16.70
CA ILE A 222 -13.82 -13.28 17.64
C ILE A 222 -13.59 -14.54 18.46
N VAL A 223 -13.69 -14.39 19.77
CA VAL A 223 -13.50 -15.47 20.73
C VAL A 223 -14.71 -15.58 21.63
N ARG A 224 -15.06 -16.80 22.01
CA ARG A 224 -16.06 -17.07 23.02
C ARG A 224 -15.35 -17.34 24.34
N CYS A 225 -15.55 -16.47 25.32
CA CYS A 225 -14.89 -16.57 26.62
C CYS A 225 -15.89 -16.76 27.75
N GLN A 226 -15.41 -17.26 28.87
CA GLN A 226 -16.10 -17.15 30.15
C GLN A 226 -15.80 -15.77 30.75
N VAL A 227 -16.84 -15.04 31.10
CA VAL A 227 -16.77 -13.75 31.75
C VAL A 227 -17.40 -13.89 33.11
N THR A 228 -16.68 -13.45 34.14
CA THR A 228 -17.20 -13.41 35.50
C THR A 228 -17.55 -11.98 35.87
N ALA A 229 -18.85 -11.72 36.08
CA ALA A 229 -19.37 -10.44 36.55
C ALA A 229 -19.95 -10.64 37.96
N GLY A 230 -19.23 -10.16 38.97
CA GLY A 230 -19.57 -10.43 40.37
C GLY A 230 -19.47 -11.92 40.69
N THR A 231 -20.58 -12.57 41.05
CA THR A 231 -20.65 -14.01 41.36
C THR A 231 -21.14 -14.88 40.21
N GLN A 232 -21.50 -14.28 39.07
CA GLN A 232 -22.01 -15.03 37.92
C GLN A 232 -20.93 -15.15 36.85
N THR A 233 -20.73 -16.38 36.38
CA THR A 233 -19.89 -16.66 35.22
C THR A 233 -20.79 -17.08 34.06
N ALA A 234 -20.69 -16.36 32.94
CA ALA A 234 -21.44 -16.65 31.73
C ALA A 234 -20.53 -16.60 30.50
N SER A 235 -20.96 -17.24 29.42
CA SER A 235 -20.19 -17.29 28.18
C SER A 235 -20.64 -16.19 27.24
N TYR A 236 -19.69 -15.37 26.78
CA TYR A 236 -19.94 -14.24 25.88
C TYR A 236 -19.00 -14.27 24.68
N ARG A 237 -19.41 -13.60 23.60
CA ARG A 237 -18.59 -13.39 22.42
C ARG A 237 -17.85 -12.07 22.53
N LEU A 238 -16.54 -12.10 22.34
CA LEU A 238 -15.69 -10.92 22.41
C LEU A 238 -14.86 -10.75 21.14
N ILE A 239 -14.70 -9.51 20.70
CA ILE A 239 -13.62 -9.14 19.77
C ILE A 239 -12.35 -8.98 20.60
N GLU A 240 -11.30 -9.74 20.30
CA GLU A 240 -10.03 -9.72 21.04
C GLU A 240 -9.30 -8.38 20.84
N LEU A 241 -9.20 -7.55 21.88
CA LEU A 241 -8.50 -6.25 21.80
C LEU A 241 -7.05 -6.35 22.28
N SER A 242 -6.81 -7.14 23.32
CA SER A 242 -5.50 -7.38 23.89
C SER A 242 -5.48 -8.72 24.62
N ARG A 243 -4.33 -9.39 24.61
CA ARG A 243 -4.10 -10.63 25.36
C ARG A 243 -3.02 -10.43 26.42
N LYS A 244 -3.34 -10.77 27.67
CA LYS A 244 -2.39 -10.69 28.79
C LYS A 244 -2.40 -12.02 29.55
N GLY A 245 -1.35 -12.81 29.37
CA GLY A 245 -1.27 -14.17 29.91
C GLY A 245 -2.34 -15.07 29.28
N ASN A 246 -3.13 -15.75 30.12
CA ASN A 246 -4.20 -16.65 29.68
C ASN A 246 -5.55 -15.94 29.48
N GLY A 247 -5.66 -14.66 29.88
CA GLY A 247 -6.88 -13.87 29.76
C GLY A 247 -6.88 -12.97 28.52
N ILE A 248 -8.08 -12.62 28.09
CA ILE A 248 -8.34 -11.73 26.95
C ILE A 248 -9.10 -10.51 27.44
N VAL A 249 -8.65 -9.32 27.08
CA VAL A 249 -9.44 -8.10 27.15
C VAL A 249 -10.11 -7.96 25.79
N GLY A 250 -11.45 -7.93 25.78
CA GLY A 250 -12.22 -7.92 24.55
C GLY A 250 -13.42 -6.98 24.61
N TRP A 251 -13.90 -6.59 23.44
CA TRP A 251 -15.18 -5.91 23.31
C TRP A 251 -16.30 -6.95 23.29
N ASN A 252 -17.17 -6.94 24.30
CA ASN A 252 -18.29 -7.88 24.42
C ASN A 252 -19.41 -7.50 23.43
N LEU A 253 -19.72 -8.41 22.51
CA LEU A 253 -20.72 -8.20 21.46
C LEU A 253 -22.16 -8.27 21.96
N ASP A 254 -22.39 -8.85 23.14
CA ASP A 254 -23.71 -9.05 23.71
C ASP A 254 -24.10 -7.93 24.68
N THR A 255 -23.10 -7.30 25.33
CA THR A 255 -23.32 -6.24 26.32
C THR A 255 -22.81 -4.86 25.91
N ASP A 256 -22.11 -4.74 24.77
CA ASP A 256 -21.49 -3.50 24.28
C ASP A 256 -20.56 -2.83 25.31
N GLU A 257 -19.71 -3.63 25.97
CA GLU A 257 -18.76 -3.17 26.99
C GLU A 257 -17.40 -3.87 26.87
N ILE A 258 -16.32 -3.23 27.35
CA ILE A 258 -15.01 -3.88 27.49
C ILE A 258 -15.07 -4.87 28.66
N THR A 259 -14.66 -6.10 28.40
CA THR A 259 -14.76 -7.19 29.35
C THR A 259 -13.48 -8.02 29.36
N ASN A 260 -13.13 -8.54 30.55
CA ASN A 260 -12.07 -9.54 30.69
C ASN A 260 -12.69 -10.94 30.60
N GLY A 261 -12.21 -11.73 29.65
CA GLY A 261 -12.62 -13.11 29.43
C GLY A 261 -11.48 -14.09 29.70
N ASP A 262 -11.82 -15.23 30.28
CA ASP A 262 -10.95 -16.38 30.48
C ASP A 262 -11.49 -17.61 29.74
N ALA A 263 -10.69 -18.67 29.64
CA ALA A 263 -11.08 -19.94 29.00
C ALA A 263 -11.68 -19.75 27.59
N CYS A 264 -11.03 -18.91 26.79
CA CYS A 264 -11.53 -18.48 25.50
C CYS A 264 -11.29 -19.51 24.38
N THR A 265 -12.28 -19.69 23.52
CA THR A 265 -12.18 -20.47 22.28
C THR A 265 -12.42 -19.60 21.06
N GLY A 266 -11.67 -19.82 19.97
CA GLY A 266 -11.85 -19.05 18.73
C GLY A 266 -13.16 -19.38 18.03
N GLU A 267 -13.85 -18.36 17.52
CA GLU A 267 -14.96 -18.54 16.58
C GLU A 267 -14.44 -18.47 15.14
N GLU A 268 -14.99 -19.31 14.26
CA GLU A 268 -14.59 -19.34 12.84
C GLU A 268 -15.09 -18.10 12.07
N SER A 269 -16.22 -17.53 12.51
CA SER A 269 -16.81 -16.36 11.86
C SER A 269 -16.27 -15.08 12.45
N LEU A 270 -15.80 -14.18 11.59
CA LEU A 270 -15.44 -12.80 11.96
C LEU A 270 -16.63 -11.84 11.81
N TYR A 271 -17.80 -12.28 11.38
CA TYR A 271 -18.94 -11.38 11.17
C TYR A 271 -19.57 -10.94 12.48
N VAL A 272 -19.66 -9.63 12.64
CA VAL A 272 -20.29 -8.94 13.78
C VAL A 272 -21.60 -8.29 13.35
N ARG A 273 -21.65 -7.74 12.14
CA ARG A 273 -22.82 -7.03 11.58
C ARG A 273 -22.96 -7.31 10.09
N GLU A 274 -24.11 -6.96 9.53
CA GLU A 274 -24.29 -7.02 8.07
C GLU A 274 -23.42 -5.97 7.36
N PRO A 275 -22.88 -6.29 6.18
CA PRO A 275 -22.14 -5.33 5.38
C PRO A 275 -23.07 -4.22 4.88
N TRP A 276 -22.54 -3.01 4.70
CA TRP A 276 -23.34 -1.83 4.38
C TRP A 276 -24.16 -1.95 3.09
N TRP A 277 -23.67 -2.74 2.12
CA TRP A 277 -24.29 -2.94 0.81
C TRP A 277 -25.43 -3.97 0.80
N ARG A 278 -25.78 -4.59 1.94
CA ARG A 278 -26.89 -5.56 2.06
C ARG A 278 -28.11 -5.03 2.83
N ARG A 279 -28.12 -3.74 3.15
CA ARG A 279 -29.26 -3.07 3.81
C ARG A 279 -30.38 -2.71 2.86
#